data_AF-A0A2E5K3F7-F1
#
_entry.id   AF-A0A2E5K3F7-F1
#
_cell.length_a   1.000
_cell.length_b   1.000
_cell.length_c   1.000
_cell.angle_alpha   90.00
_cell.angle_beta   90.00
_cell.angle_gamma   90.00
#
_symmetry.space_group_name_H-M   'P 1'
#
loop_
_entity.id
_entity.type
_entity.pdbx_description
1 polymer ?
#
loop_
_entity_poly.entity_id
_entity_poly.type
_entity_poly.pdbx_seq_one_letter_code
_entity_poly.pdbx_strand_id
1 'polypeptide(L)' 'MAIEGIPFTDFYSVAPVCSPARVGLLTGRSPNRAGVYDRIPEAGDLKPNVCEQVHMRRNKTTIPELLKKGG' A
#
# COMPACT_ATOMS: atom_id res chain seq x y z
N MET A 1 2.98 18.13 15.04
CA MET A 1 4.43 17.89 14.89
C MET A 1 5.07 17.63 16.26
N ALA A 2 6.33 17.17 16.35
CA ALA A 2 6.89 16.52 17.55
C ALA A 2 6.71 17.27 18.90
N ILE A 3 6.65 18.59 18.90
CA ILE A 3 6.51 19.42 20.13
C ILE A 3 5.10 19.35 20.72
N GLU A 4 4.08 19.14 19.89
CA GLU A 4 2.65 19.13 20.26
C GLU A 4 2.05 17.71 20.23
N GLY A 5 2.88 16.68 20.02
CA GLY A 5 2.40 15.32 19.78
C GLY A 5 3.29 14.25 20.39
N ILE A 6 2.99 13.00 20.02
CA ILE A 6 3.71 11.82 20.52
C ILE A 6 4.75 11.40 19.47
N PRO A 7 6.06 11.51 19.75
CA PRO A 7 7.09 10.98 18.87
C PRO A 7 7.15 9.45 18.98
N PHE A 8 7.10 8.76 17.84
CA PHE A 8 7.40 7.33 17.77
C PHE A 8 8.86 7.16 17.36
N THR A 9 9.70 6.69 18.30
CA THR A 9 11.12 6.41 18.05
C THR A 9 11.32 5.19 17.16
N ASP A 10 10.40 4.23 17.27
CA ASP A 10 10.48 2.91 16.62
C ASP A 10 9.22 2.65 15.76
N PHE A 11 9.02 3.48 14.73
CA PHE A 11 7.95 3.32 13.75
C PHE A 11 8.50 2.75 12.43
N TYR A 12 7.87 1.66 11.94
CA TYR A 12 8.36 0.93 10.78
C TYR A 12 7.41 1.04 9.58
N SER A 13 7.98 1.16 8.38
CA SER A 13 7.24 0.97 7.14
C SER A 13 6.97 -0.52 6.89
N VAL A 14 5.84 -0.81 6.25
CA VAL A 14 5.46 -2.18 5.86
C VAL A 14 6.42 -2.78 4.82
N ALA A 15 7.11 -1.94 4.04
CA ALA A 15 8.06 -2.37 3.02
C ALA A 15 9.11 -1.29 2.71
N PRO A 16 10.28 -1.65 2.17
CA PRO A 16 11.33 -0.70 1.76
C PRO A 16 11.06 -0.03 0.41
N VAL A 17 10.01 -0.42 -0.31
CA VAL A 17 9.65 0.10 -1.65
C VAL A 17 8.35 0.89 -1.59
N CYS A 18 8.26 1.96 -2.37
CA CYS A 18 7.15 2.92 -2.35
C CYS A 18 5.77 2.27 -2.57
N SER A 19 5.65 1.38 -3.56
CA SER A 19 4.38 0.73 -3.92
C SER A 19 3.85 -0.19 -2.81
N PRO A 20 4.61 -1.18 -2.33
CA PRO A 20 4.15 -2.05 -1.24
C PRO A 20 3.95 -1.28 0.08
N ALA A 21 4.75 -0.25 0.37
CA ALA A 21 4.56 0.58 1.57
C ALA A 21 3.21 1.32 1.56
N ARG A 22 2.87 1.96 0.43
CA ARG A 22 1.59 2.68 0.27
C ARG A 22 0.38 1.75 0.35
N VAL A 23 0.48 0.57 -0.28
CA VAL A 23 -0.62 -0.41 -0.24
C VAL A 23 -0.80 -0.99 1.17
N GLY A 24 0.29 -1.23 1.90
CA GLY A 24 0.24 -1.65 3.29
C GLY A 24 -0.45 -0.62 4.17
N LEU A 25 -0.08 0.66 4.00
CA LEU A 25 -0.73 1.78 4.71
C LEU A 25 -2.22 1.90 4.38
N LEU A 26 -2.60 1.81 3.09
CA LEU A 26 -3.99 1.99 2.66
C LEU A 26 -4.91 0.84 3.10
N THR A 27 -4.40 -0.38 3.15
CA THR A 27 -5.22 -1.59 3.35
C THR A 27 -5.06 -2.21 4.74
N GLY A 28 -4.07 -1.77 5.53
CA GLY A 28 -3.71 -2.38 6.82
C GLY A 28 -3.24 -3.83 6.70
N ARG A 29 -2.79 -4.26 5.51
CA ARG A 29 -2.42 -5.65 5.21
C ARG A 29 -0.99 -5.74 4.70
N SER A 30 -0.37 -6.90 4.90
CA SER A 30 0.94 -7.14 4.30
C SER A 30 0.88 -7.03 2.77
N PRO A 31 1.95 -6.56 2.11
CA PRO A 31 1.92 -6.24 0.69
C PRO A 31 1.58 -7.48 -0.17
N ASN A 32 2.09 -8.65 0.25
CA ASN A 32 1.79 -9.95 -0.34
C ASN A 32 0.28 -10.28 -0.30
N ARG A 33 -0.41 -9.91 0.78
CA ARG A 33 -1.86 -10.12 0.90
C ARG A 33 -2.67 -9.09 0.12
N ALA A 34 -2.09 -7.94 -0.21
CA ALA A 34 -2.75 -6.89 -0.97
C ALA A 34 -2.54 -7.00 -2.48
N GLY A 35 -1.54 -7.80 -2.92
CA GLY A 35 -1.24 -8.07 -4.33
C GLY A 35 -0.07 -7.24 -4.88
N VAL A 36 0.65 -6.49 -4.04
CA VAL A 36 1.80 -5.68 -4.43
C VAL A 36 3.02 -6.17 -3.67
N TYR A 37 3.87 -6.95 -4.34
CA TYR A 37 5.06 -7.56 -3.75
C TYR A 37 6.36 -6.84 -4.11
N ASP A 38 6.33 -5.96 -5.13
CA ASP A 38 7.49 -5.20 -5.58
C ASP A 38 7.06 -3.83 -6.13
N ARG A 39 8.01 -3.04 -6.64
CA ARG A 39 7.79 -1.82 -7.41
C ARG A 39 6.84 -2.11 -8.57
N ILE A 40 5.80 -1.29 -8.68
CA ILE A 40 4.93 -1.29 -9.86
C ILE A 40 5.74 -0.71 -11.04
N PRO A 41 5.82 -1.41 -12.19
CA PRO A 41 6.53 -0.93 -13.37
C PRO A 41 5.92 0.37 -13.90
N GLU A 42 6.70 1.13 -14.67
CA GLU A 42 6.23 2.38 -15.24
C GLU A 42 5.10 2.15 -16.26
N ALA A 43 4.23 3.15 -16.42
CA ALA A 43 3.12 3.07 -17.34
C ALA A 43 3.64 2.96 -18.79
N GLY A 44 3.57 1.75 -19.35
CA GLY A 44 4.15 1.42 -20.66
C GLY A 44 4.91 0.10 -20.65
N ASP A 45 5.52 -0.26 -19.51
CA ASP A 45 6.25 -1.52 -19.31
C ASP A 45 5.32 -2.63 -18.79
N LEU A 46 4.14 -2.74 -19.41
CA LEU A 46 3.19 -3.79 -19.06
C LEU A 46 3.76 -5.14 -19.49
N LYS A 47 4.05 -5.99 -18.50
CA LYS A 47 4.44 -7.37 -18.78
C LYS A 47 3.29 -8.08 -19.52
N PRO A 48 3.61 -8.88 -20.55
CA PRO A 48 2.61 -9.52 -21.41
C PRO A 48 1.67 -10.45 -20.64
N ASN A 49 2.12 -10.99 -19.51
CA ASN A 49 1.32 -11.85 -18.65
C ASN A 49 0.66 -11.02 -17.53
N VAL A 50 -0.67 -11.08 -17.43
CA VAL A 50 -1.45 -10.48 -16.34
C VAL A 50 -0.99 -11.00 -14.97
N CYS A 51 -0.54 -12.26 -14.90
CA CYS A 51 0.02 -12.86 -13.68
C CYS A 51 1.31 -12.17 -13.19
N GLU A 52 2.00 -11.45 -14.08
CA GLU A 52 3.23 -10.73 -13.76
C GLU A 52 2.97 -9.24 -13.47
N GLN A 53 1.73 -8.77 -13.64
CA GLN A 53 1.35 -7.40 -13.34
C GLN A 53 1.17 -7.23 -11.83
N VAL A 54 2.02 -6.37 -11.25
CA VAL A 54 1.95 -6.02 -9.84
C VAL A 54 0.96 -4.88 -9.67
N HIS A 55 -0.19 -5.15 -9.05
CA HIS A 55 -1.16 -4.10 -8.72
C HIS A 55 -1.98 -4.47 -7.49
N MET A 56 -2.51 -3.45 -6.81
CA MET A 56 -3.45 -3.69 -5.71
C MET A 56 -4.71 -4.35 -6.27
N ARG A 57 -5.18 -5.42 -5.63
CA ARG A 57 -6.41 -6.11 -6.09
C ARG A 57 -7.64 -5.24 -5.81
N ARG A 58 -8.61 -5.24 -6.74
CA ARG A 58 -9.87 -4.47 -6.60
C ARG A 58 -10.70 -4.84 -5.37
N ASN A 59 -10.54 -6.06 -4.85
CA ASN A 59 -11.27 -6.54 -3.67
C ASN A 59 -10.64 -6.12 -2.32
N LYS A 60 -9.69 -5.18 -2.32
CA LYS A 60 -9.05 -4.69 -1.09
C LYS A 60 -9.74 -3.42 -0.63
N THR A 61 -10.35 -3.51 0.55
CA THR A 61 -10.91 -2.35 1.23
C THR A 61 -9.78 -1.45 1.72
N THR A 62 -9.92 -0.14 1.48
CA THR A 62 -8.96 0.88 1.90
C THR A 62 -9.50 1.74 3.05
N ILE A 63 -8.61 2.38 3.81
CA ILE A 63 -8.99 3.33 4.87
C ILE A 63 -9.93 4.43 4.34
N PRO A 64 -9.67 5.08 3.18
CA PRO A 64 -10.60 6.07 2.63
C PRO A 64 -11.99 5.52 2.34
N GLU A 65 -12.11 4.28 1.84
CA GLU A 65 -13.41 3.64 1.61
C GLU A 65 -14.17 3.36 2.91
N LEU A 66 -13.45 3.04 4.00
CA LEU A 66 -14.04 2.87 5.32
C LEU A 66 -14.49 4.22 5.89
N LEU A 67 -13.65 5.25 5.81
CA LEU A 67 -13.97 6.60 6.29
C LEU A 67 -15.16 7.18 5.52
N LYS A 68 -15.24 6.96 4.20
CA LYS A 68 -16.39 7.38 3.40
C LYS A 68 -17.71 6.77 3.86
N LYS A 69 -17.70 5.59 4.49
CA LYS A 69 -18.90 4.98 5.09
C LYS A 69 -19.24 5.56 6.45
N GLY A 70 -18.25 6.14 7.15
CA GLY A 70 -18.38 6.69 8.50
C GLY A 70 -18.88 8.13 8.58
N GLY A 71 -18.83 8.88 7.47
CA GLY A 71 -19.17 10.31 7.43
C GLY A 71 -17.93 11.18 7.40
#